data_AF-A0A9E3U1R7-F1
#
_entry.id   AF-A0A9E3U1R7-F1
#
_cell.length_a   1.000
_cell.length_b   1.000
_cell.length_c   1.000
_cell.angle_alpha   90.00
_cell.angle_beta   90.00
_cell.angle_gamma   90.00
#
_symmetry.space_group_name_H-M   'P 1'
#
loop_
_entity.id
_entity.type
_entity.pdbx_description
1 polymer ?
#
loop_
_entity_poly.entity_id
_entity_poly.type
_entity_poly.pdbx_seq_one_letter_code
_entity_poly.pdbx_strand_id
1 'polypeptide(L)'
;MKFRFQLYFLLLLSACTSMENAELTERSTFIKTYSGIRGIEAAAAEVTPDGFIVLGNMTVTRDSVLTVVFKTDKRGNRTTPIQYYQGGSGNAIKALPNNQGYLIVGERIKVNPQDPETSNIDIYEARMLHINNNLDVVNNFYRTDVSGQAIITDYKALALTITPNEKIVVLGSYQGAINTPERPYIEIFDANLTSETFIEYAALERSYKNAKSIHPIGENLIWASAIALEQQNFDFSYASVPVVKEGSVFTGNTSIGVNTPLAQSLRVDDIQPAKFQGLGFGVVGTRSNPNGTNANIIFFRTDAQGSIDETTINYFDAISGETTETTSSIQDYGTAISGTSDGKFVLAGHYVTNTQKGNGLNDIVLIKVELNGELAWMKTIGGSGSETVSTIRETEDYGLLICGTNVIGGVPSIFLIKTDANGELKN
;
A
#
# COMPACT_ATOMS: atom_id res chain seq x y z
N MET A 1 24.48 74.94 -27.62
CA MET A 1 25.13 74.74 -26.31
C MET A 1 24.38 73.60 -25.60
N LYS A 2 24.91 72.37 -25.69
CA LYS A 2 24.24 71.13 -25.23
C LYS A 2 24.60 70.85 -23.77
N PHE A 3 23.61 70.82 -22.88
CA PHE A 3 23.76 70.37 -21.49
C PHE A 3 23.68 68.83 -21.45
N ARG A 4 24.72 68.18 -20.91
CA ARG A 4 24.75 66.74 -20.63
C ARG A 4 24.33 66.51 -19.17
N PHE A 5 23.27 65.74 -18.96
CA PHE A 5 22.93 65.14 -17.67
C PHE A 5 23.91 64.00 -17.38
N GLN A 6 24.59 64.04 -16.23
CA GLN A 6 25.42 62.95 -15.73
C GLN A 6 24.65 62.24 -14.62
N LEU A 7 24.27 60.99 -14.87
CA LEU A 7 23.56 60.10 -13.95
C LEU A 7 24.60 59.46 -13.02
N TYR A 8 24.57 59.79 -11.72
CA TYR A 8 25.39 59.12 -10.71
C TYR A 8 24.73 57.79 -10.32
N PHE A 9 25.38 56.69 -10.65
CA PHE A 9 24.99 55.34 -10.25
C PHE A 9 25.57 55.06 -8.85
N LEU A 10 24.72 55.03 -7.82
CA LEU A 10 25.11 54.71 -6.45
C LEU A 10 25.18 53.18 -6.30
N LEU A 11 26.39 52.63 -6.33
CA LEU A 11 26.64 51.20 -6.11
C LEU A 11 26.64 50.92 -4.59
N LEU A 12 25.50 50.46 -4.05
CA LEU A 12 25.40 49.96 -2.67
C LEU A 12 26.01 48.56 -2.60
N LEU A 13 27.26 48.47 -2.14
CA LEU A 13 27.88 47.22 -1.70
C LEU A 13 27.28 46.85 -0.32
N SER A 14 26.24 46.03 -0.30
CA SER A 14 25.87 45.32 0.93
C SER A 14 26.82 44.16 1.13
N ALA A 15 27.82 44.34 1.99
CA ALA A 15 28.63 43.25 2.50
C ALA A 15 27.74 42.31 3.33
N CYS A 16 27.72 41.03 2.99
CA CYS A 16 27.09 39.98 3.79
C CYS A 16 27.77 39.89 5.16
N THR A 17 27.12 40.40 6.19
CA THR A 17 27.42 40.07 7.59
C THR A 17 26.25 39.30 8.17
N SER A 18 26.17 38.00 7.87
CA SER A 18 25.39 37.01 8.63
C SER A 18 25.68 35.60 8.11
N MET A 19 26.81 35.02 8.53
CA MET A 19 27.05 33.57 8.45
C MET A 19 27.45 32.98 9.80
N GLU A 20 27.17 33.69 10.89
CA GLU A 20 27.08 33.06 12.21
C GLU A 20 25.62 32.57 12.36
N ASN A 21 25.43 31.25 12.38
CA ASN A 21 24.15 30.52 12.35
C ASN A 21 23.61 30.18 10.95
N ALA A 22 24.45 29.68 10.05
CA ALA A 22 23.94 28.63 9.18
C ALA A 22 23.66 27.41 10.08
N GLU A 23 22.39 27.21 10.46
CA GLU A 23 21.97 25.91 10.96
C GLU A 23 22.40 24.89 9.91
N LEU A 24 23.17 23.88 10.32
CA LEU A 24 23.42 22.71 9.47
C LEU A 24 22.04 22.22 9.05
N THR A 25 21.66 22.42 7.78
CA THR A 25 20.38 21.94 7.24
C THR A 25 20.31 20.46 7.57
N GLU A 26 19.46 20.10 8.52
CA GLU A 26 19.39 18.74 9.03
C GLU A 26 19.07 17.79 7.87
N ARG A 27 19.75 16.64 7.79
CA ARG A 27 19.48 15.65 6.74
C ARG A 27 18.02 15.20 6.84
N SER A 28 17.22 15.61 5.87
CA SER A 28 15.78 15.27 5.79
C SER A 28 15.51 13.91 5.13
N THR A 29 16.53 13.31 4.50
CA THR A 29 16.45 12.03 3.77
C THR A 29 17.31 10.95 4.41
N PHE A 30 16.92 9.68 4.30
CA PHE A 30 17.67 8.56 4.85
C PHE A 30 17.36 7.23 4.16
N ILE A 31 18.24 6.25 4.36
CA ILE A 31 17.96 4.82 4.17
C ILE A 31 18.28 4.11 5.49
N LYS A 32 17.36 3.28 5.98
CA LYS A 32 17.52 2.47 7.18
C LYS A 32 17.02 1.06 6.92
N THR A 33 17.74 0.07 7.45
CA THR A 33 17.33 -1.33 7.44
C THR A 33 17.15 -1.82 8.86
N TYR A 34 16.18 -2.70 9.06
CA TYR A 34 15.81 -3.27 10.35
C TYR A 34 15.69 -4.78 10.20
N SER A 35 16.51 -5.49 10.95
CA SER A 35 16.47 -6.95 11.04
C SER A 35 15.89 -7.37 12.38
N GLY A 36 15.15 -8.47 12.37
CA GLY A 36 14.61 -9.11 13.57
C GLY A 36 15.52 -10.20 14.10
N ILE A 37 15.00 -10.99 15.04
CA ILE A 37 15.65 -12.23 15.51
C ILE A 37 15.72 -13.31 14.42
N ARG A 38 14.87 -13.20 13.41
CA ARG A 38 14.87 -13.92 12.14
C ARG A 38 14.53 -12.94 11.02
N GLY A 39 14.43 -13.43 9.80
CA GLY A 39 13.98 -12.63 8.67
C GLY A 39 12.59 -12.02 8.94
N ILE A 40 12.47 -10.72 8.68
CA ILE A 40 11.22 -9.97 8.82
C ILE A 40 10.88 -9.25 7.52
N GLU A 41 9.61 -9.30 7.14
CA GLU A 41 9.09 -8.74 5.90
C GLU A 41 8.17 -7.56 6.21
N ALA A 42 8.24 -6.49 5.42
CA ALA A 42 7.41 -5.31 5.62
C ALA A 42 5.98 -5.56 5.12
N ALA A 43 4.99 -5.12 5.89
CA ALA A 43 3.59 -5.15 5.50
C ALA A 43 3.03 -3.74 5.28
N ALA A 44 3.31 -2.82 6.20
CA ALA A 44 2.83 -1.44 6.10
C ALA A 44 3.71 -0.48 6.91
N ALA A 45 3.61 0.82 6.63
CA ALA A 45 4.11 1.87 7.50
C ALA A 45 3.19 3.10 7.48
N GLU A 46 3.11 3.81 8.61
CA GLU A 46 2.37 5.08 8.68
C GLU A 46 3.23 6.20 9.25
N VAL A 47 2.96 7.41 8.75
CA VAL A 47 3.50 8.65 9.31
C VAL A 47 2.77 8.95 10.61
N THR A 48 3.53 9.24 11.66
CA THR A 48 3.04 9.69 12.96
C THR A 48 3.60 11.08 13.25
N PRO A 49 3.02 11.83 14.21
CA PRO A 49 3.51 13.17 14.55
C PRO A 49 5.00 13.20 14.92
N ASP A 50 5.52 12.13 15.52
CA ASP A 50 6.89 12.03 16.04
C ASP A 50 7.83 11.21 15.13
N GLY A 51 7.34 10.64 14.04
CA GLY A 51 8.12 9.80 13.15
C GLY A 51 7.27 8.80 12.37
N PHE A 52 7.58 7.51 12.51
CA PHE A 52 6.89 6.46 11.76
C PHE A 52 6.58 5.25 12.64
N ILE A 53 5.44 4.61 12.40
CA ILE A 53 5.15 3.26 12.90
C ILE A 53 5.28 2.27 11.75
N VAL A 54 5.95 1.15 12.00
CA VAL A 54 6.27 0.13 11.01
C VAL A 54 5.64 -1.18 11.40
N LEU A 55 4.96 -1.81 10.45
CA LEU A 55 4.35 -3.13 10.55
C LEU A 55 5.08 -4.09 9.62
N GLY A 56 5.36 -5.29 10.13
CA GLY A 56 5.87 -6.39 9.34
C GLY A 56 5.43 -7.74 9.88
N ASN A 57 5.97 -8.79 9.27
CA ASN A 57 5.68 -10.18 9.60
C ASN A 57 6.97 -10.99 9.72
N MET A 58 6.95 -12.00 10.60
CA MET A 58 8.05 -12.94 10.77
C MET A 58 7.52 -14.37 10.69
N THR A 59 7.92 -15.11 9.66
CA THR A 59 7.57 -16.53 9.50
C THR A 59 8.45 -17.37 10.42
N VAL A 60 7.82 -18.09 11.35
CA VAL A 60 8.50 -18.98 12.32
C VAL A 60 8.48 -20.42 11.83
N THR A 61 7.31 -20.86 11.41
CA THR A 61 7.01 -22.14 10.74
C THR A 61 5.92 -21.88 9.69
N ARG A 62 5.56 -22.90 8.90
CA ARG A 62 4.49 -22.80 7.88
C ARG A 62 3.20 -22.15 8.45
N ASP A 63 2.75 -22.60 9.62
CA ASP A 63 1.46 -22.19 10.18
C ASP A 63 1.61 -21.16 11.31
N SER A 64 2.81 -20.59 11.48
CA SER A 64 3.11 -19.65 12.56
C SER A 64 3.84 -18.43 12.02
N VAL A 65 3.09 -17.33 11.97
CA VAL A 65 3.56 -16.00 11.62
C VAL A 65 3.39 -15.09 12.83
N LEU A 66 4.42 -14.31 13.15
CA LEU A 66 4.34 -13.25 14.16
C LEU A 66 4.16 -11.90 13.47
N THR A 67 3.26 -11.08 14.01
CA THR A 67 3.18 -9.67 13.65
C THR A 67 4.34 -8.92 14.31
N VAL A 68 5.02 -8.08 13.56
CA VAL A 68 6.21 -7.32 13.98
C VAL A 68 5.87 -5.83 13.97
N VAL A 69 6.08 -5.13 15.08
CA VAL A 69 5.82 -3.67 15.16
C VAL A 69 6.94 -2.94 15.88
N PHE A 70 7.32 -1.78 15.35
CA PHE A 70 8.20 -0.84 16.04
C PHE A 70 7.94 0.59 15.59
N LYS A 71 8.38 1.55 16.40
CA LYS A 71 8.36 2.98 16.08
C LYS A 71 9.75 3.50 15.76
N THR A 72 9.78 4.55 14.97
CA THR A 72 11.00 5.31 14.64
C THR A 72 10.75 6.81 14.80
N ASP A 73 11.83 7.58 14.96
CA ASP A 73 11.79 9.04 14.85
C ASP A 73 11.67 9.48 13.37
N LYS A 74 11.52 10.78 13.12
CA LYS A 74 11.47 11.36 11.75
C LYS A 74 12.74 11.11 10.91
N ARG A 75 13.82 10.59 11.49
CA ARG A 75 15.10 10.23 10.86
C ARG A 75 15.26 8.71 10.68
N GLY A 76 14.22 7.93 10.99
CA GLY A 76 14.22 6.48 10.88
C GLY A 76 15.05 5.77 11.98
N ASN A 77 15.46 6.43 13.05
CA ASN A 77 16.07 5.72 14.18
C ASN A 77 14.96 5.08 15.03
N ARG A 78 15.10 3.80 15.38
CA ARG A 78 14.10 3.12 16.23
C ARG A 78 14.01 3.82 17.59
N THR A 79 12.79 4.14 18.00
CA THR A 79 12.46 4.73 19.31
C THR A 79 11.88 3.68 20.26
N THR A 80 11.47 2.52 19.75
CA THR A 80 11.06 1.36 20.54
C THR A 80 11.85 0.11 20.14
N PRO A 81 11.96 -0.89 21.02
CA PRO A 81 12.30 -2.25 20.61
C PRO A 81 11.32 -2.78 19.56
N ILE A 82 11.74 -3.81 18.82
CA ILE A 82 10.83 -4.57 17.97
C ILE A 82 9.93 -5.42 18.87
N GLN A 83 8.62 -5.24 18.74
CA GLN A 83 7.60 -6.06 19.36
C GLN A 83 7.17 -7.18 18.42
N TYR A 84 6.92 -8.36 18.99
CA TYR A 84 6.47 -9.55 18.27
C TYR A 84 5.16 -10.03 18.88
N TYR A 85 4.07 -9.97 18.12
CA TYR A 85 2.77 -10.45 18.55
C TYR A 85 2.48 -11.82 17.94
N GLN A 86 2.17 -12.77 18.81
CA GLN A 86 1.69 -14.09 18.43
C GLN A 86 0.29 -14.01 17.82
N GLY A 87 -0.09 -15.06 17.10
CA GLY A 87 -1.48 -15.29 16.69
C GLY A 87 -1.85 -14.80 15.29
N GLY A 88 -0.88 -14.52 14.42
CA GLY A 88 -1.15 -14.23 13.01
C GLY A 88 -0.24 -13.15 12.40
N SER A 89 -0.42 -12.94 11.11
CA SER A 89 0.16 -11.82 10.36
C SER A 89 -0.56 -10.50 10.63
N GLY A 90 0.07 -9.40 10.23
CA GLY A 90 -0.55 -8.10 10.02
C GLY A 90 -0.40 -7.65 8.56
N ASN A 91 -1.48 -7.16 7.98
CA ASN A 91 -1.58 -6.66 6.61
C ASN A 91 -1.65 -5.12 6.58
N ALA A 92 -2.39 -4.50 7.50
CA ALA A 92 -2.52 -3.05 7.59
C ALA A 92 -2.54 -2.58 9.04
N ILE A 93 -2.08 -1.35 9.28
CA ILE A 93 -2.07 -0.69 10.59
C ILE A 93 -2.63 0.73 10.45
N LYS A 94 -3.46 1.16 11.41
CA LYS A 94 -3.95 2.54 11.52
C LYS A 94 -3.85 3.05 12.95
N ALA A 95 -3.44 4.31 13.10
CA ALA A 95 -3.59 5.03 14.36
C ALA A 95 -5.08 5.24 14.68
N LEU A 96 -5.46 5.00 15.94
CA LEU A 96 -6.79 5.33 16.44
C LEU A 96 -6.90 6.80 16.82
N PRO A 97 -8.10 7.42 16.71
CA PRO A 97 -8.37 8.76 17.20
C PRO A 97 -8.02 8.91 18.68
N ASN A 98 -7.90 10.17 19.13
CA ASN A 98 -7.74 10.52 20.54
C ASN A 98 -6.55 9.83 21.24
N ASN A 99 -5.52 9.50 20.46
CA ASN A 99 -4.30 8.85 20.93
C ASN A 99 -4.56 7.50 21.63
N GLN A 100 -5.54 6.72 21.15
CA GLN A 100 -5.91 5.42 21.72
C GLN A 100 -5.01 4.25 21.27
N GLY A 101 -3.90 4.53 20.59
CA GLY A 101 -2.98 3.53 20.05
C GLY A 101 -3.25 3.21 18.59
N TYR A 102 -3.15 1.94 18.21
CA TYR A 102 -3.22 1.49 16.83
C TYR A 102 -4.05 0.22 16.70
N LEU A 103 -4.75 0.10 15.57
CA LEU A 103 -5.36 -1.14 15.12
C LEU A 103 -4.51 -1.76 14.03
N ILE A 104 -4.36 -3.08 14.09
CA ILE A 104 -3.71 -3.90 13.08
C ILE A 104 -4.70 -4.95 12.63
N VAL A 105 -4.90 -5.08 11.31
CA VAL A 105 -5.68 -6.18 10.74
C VAL A 105 -4.77 -7.14 9.99
N GLY A 106 -5.14 -8.41 9.95
CA GLY A 106 -4.39 -9.44 9.26
C GLY A 106 -5.07 -10.80 9.34
N GLU A 107 -4.27 -11.85 9.34
CA GLU A 107 -4.76 -13.22 9.21
C GLU A 107 -4.12 -14.13 10.24
N ARG A 108 -4.85 -15.16 10.64
CA ARG A 108 -4.33 -16.24 11.47
C ARG A 108 -4.56 -17.56 10.76
N ILE A 109 -3.50 -18.34 10.62
CA ILE A 109 -3.55 -19.67 10.02
C ILE A 109 -3.98 -20.69 11.08
N LYS A 110 -4.91 -21.56 10.69
CA LYS A 110 -5.42 -22.67 11.49
C LYS A 110 -5.42 -23.94 10.68
N VAL A 111 -5.17 -25.04 11.37
CA VAL A 111 -5.38 -26.37 10.83
C VAL A 111 -6.87 -26.66 10.77
N ASN A 112 -7.38 -27.12 9.62
CA ASN A 112 -8.73 -27.68 9.51
C ASN A 112 -8.85 -28.95 10.38
N PRO A 113 -9.67 -28.95 11.45
CA PRO A 113 -9.76 -30.09 12.35
C PRO A 113 -10.55 -31.29 11.79
N GLN A 114 -11.20 -31.16 10.64
CA GLN A 114 -12.05 -32.19 10.02
C GLN A 114 -11.37 -32.89 8.83
N ASP A 115 -10.14 -32.53 8.48
CA ASP A 115 -9.45 -33.17 7.36
C ASP A 115 -8.96 -34.59 7.73
N PRO A 116 -9.35 -35.63 6.97
CA PRO A 116 -8.90 -36.99 7.22
C PRO A 116 -7.41 -37.22 6.92
N GLU A 117 -6.76 -36.36 6.13
CA GLU A 117 -5.32 -36.39 5.91
C GLU A 117 -4.59 -35.49 6.92
N THR A 118 -3.56 -36.04 7.55
CA THR A 118 -2.74 -35.33 8.56
C THR A 118 -1.90 -34.18 7.99
N SER A 119 -1.99 -33.91 6.68
CA SER A 119 -1.49 -32.69 6.02
C SER A 119 -2.60 -31.66 5.88
N ASN A 120 -3.15 -31.26 7.03
CA ASN A 120 -3.97 -30.09 7.33
C ASN A 120 -4.15 -29.10 6.17
N ILE A 121 -5.39 -28.98 5.69
CA ILE A 121 -5.83 -27.78 4.98
C ILE A 121 -5.72 -26.60 5.94
N ASP A 122 -5.00 -25.57 5.53
CA ASP A 122 -4.86 -24.31 6.25
C ASP A 122 -6.12 -23.47 6.03
N ILE A 123 -6.76 -23.04 7.12
CA ILE A 123 -7.89 -22.11 7.12
C ILE A 123 -7.46 -20.79 7.73
N TYR A 124 -7.94 -19.69 7.16
CA TYR A 124 -7.61 -18.34 7.60
C TYR A 124 -8.73 -17.77 8.48
N GLU A 125 -8.38 -17.29 9.67
CA GLU A 125 -9.25 -16.44 10.49
C GLU A 125 -8.81 -14.99 10.30
N ALA A 126 -9.74 -14.09 10.01
CA ALA A 126 -9.42 -12.67 9.96
C ALA A 126 -9.21 -12.16 11.38
N ARG A 127 -8.18 -11.33 11.56
CA ARG A 127 -7.74 -10.85 12.87
C ARG A 127 -7.76 -9.33 12.92
N MET A 128 -8.15 -8.78 14.06
CA MET A 128 -7.93 -7.38 14.43
C MET A 128 -7.27 -7.29 15.81
N LEU A 129 -6.09 -6.69 15.89
CA LEU A 129 -5.31 -6.48 17.09
C LEU A 129 -5.31 -4.99 17.46
N HIS A 130 -5.70 -4.66 18.68
CA HIS A 130 -5.58 -3.32 19.25
C HIS A 130 -4.36 -3.25 20.16
N ILE A 131 -3.44 -2.34 19.86
CA ILE A 131 -2.26 -2.05 20.67
C ILE A 131 -2.28 -0.60 21.17
N ASN A 132 -1.79 -0.34 22.38
CA ASN A 132 -1.69 1.02 22.92
C ASN A 132 -0.47 1.77 22.33
N ASN A 133 -0.24 3.01 22.75
CA ASN A 133 0.91 3.81 22.28
C ASN A 133 2.28 3.27 22.71
N ASN A 134 2.34 2.48 23.77
CA ASN A 134 3.55 1.79 24.23
C ASN A 134 3.77 0.46 23.48
N LEU A 135 2.87 0.13 22.53
CA LEU A 135 2.86 -1.12 21.78
C LEU A 135 2.49 -2.35 22.64
N ASP A 136 1.80 -2.17 23.77
CA ASP A 136 1.22 -3.30 24.51
C ASP A 136 -0.14 -3.68 23.92
N VAL A 137 -0.44 -4.98 23.91
CA VAL A 137 -1.74 -5.49 23.45
C VAL A 137 -2.84 -5.06 24.42
N VAL A 138 -3.87 -4.41 23.87
CA VAL A 138 -5.08 -4.02 24.61
C VAL A 138 -6.19 -5.03 24.38
N ASN A 139 -6.45 -5.39 23.11
CA ASN A 139 -7.50 -6.33 22.75
C ASN A 139 -7.18 -7.06 21.44
N ASN A 140 -7.84 -8.19 21.21
CA ASN A 140 -7.63 -9.02 20.03
C ASN A 140 -8.94 -9.71 19.64
N PHE A 141 -9.33 -9.52 18.38
CA PHE A 141 -10.59 -9.98 17.82
C PHE A 141 -10.31 -10.92 16.65
N TYR A 142 -11.18 -11.90 16.48
CA TYR A 142 -11.12 -12.83 15.37
C TYR A 142 -12.50 -12.95 14.73
N ARG A 143 -12.51 -12.94 13.40
CA ARG A 143 -13.64 -13.36 12.59
C ARG A 143 -13.37 -14.80 12.15
N THR A 144 -14.28 -15.67 12.54
CA THR A 144 -14.25 -17.12 12.27
C THR A 144 -15.68 -17.61 12.19
N ASP A 145 -15.88 -18.85 11.77
CA ASP A 145 -17.21 -19.46 11.70
C ASP A 145 -17.83 -19.57 13.10
N VAL A 146 -19.11 -19.19 13.22
CA VAL A 146 -19.82 -19.09 14.50
C VAL A 146 -20.16 -20.47 15.12
N SER A 147 -20.14 -21.54 14.33
CA SER A 147 -20.50 -22.88 14.79
C SER A 147 -19.27 -23.70 15.24
N GLY A 148 -19.11 -23.87 16.56
CA GLY A 148 -17.99 -24.58 17.21
C GLY A 148 -17.89 -26.10 16.97
N GLN A 149 -18.06 -26.58 15.74
CA GLN A 149 -17.84 -27.99 15.37
C GLN A 149 -16.89 -28.15 14.16
N ALA A 150 -16.78 -27.15 13.27
CA ALA A 150 -15.78 -27.09 12.21
C ALA A 150 -15.62 -25.66 11.69
N ILE A 151 -14.38 -25.19 11.57
CA ILE A 151 -14.06 -23.99 10.78
C ILE A 151 -13.85 -24.52 9.36
N ILE A 152 -14.53 -23.95 8.37
CA ILE A 152 -14.39 -24.34 6.96
C ILE A 152 -14.24 -23.12 6.04
N THR A 153 -14.55 -21.93 6.56
CA THR A 153 -14.47 -20.68 5.83
C THR A 153 -13.13 -19.98 6.05
N ASP A 154 -12.54 -19.51 4.96
CA ASP A 154 -11.41 -18.59 5.00
C ASP A 154 -11.90 -17.15 5.11
N TYR A 155 -11.50 -16.48 6.18
CA TYR A 155 -11.61 -15.04 6.35
C TYR A 155 -10.21 -14.41 6.37
N LYS A 156 -10.04 -13.36 5.57
CA LYS A 156 -8.83 -12.54 5.53
C LYS A 156 -9.21 -11.09 5.81
N ALA A 157 -8.42 -10.37 6.59
CA ALA A 157 -8.55 -8.92 6.75
C ALA A 157 -7.36 -8.23 6.08
N LEU A 158 -7.63 -7.39 5.08
CA LEU A 158 -6.62 -6.91 4.14
C LEU A 158 -6.28 -5.44 4.38
N ALA A 159 -7.30 -4.62 4.61
CA ALA A 159 -7.15 -3.19 4.80
C ALA A 159 -8.09 -2.70 5.92
N LEU A 160 -7.72 -1.58 6.55
CA LEU A 160 -8.63 -0.86 7.42
C LEU A 160 -8.56 0.65 7.20
N THR A 161 -9.66 1.33 7.51
CA THR A 161 -9.74 2.78 7.56
C THR A 161 -10.61 3.25 8.71
N ILE A 162 -10.51 4.52 9.05
CA ILE A 162 -11.32 5.17 10.08
C ILE A 162 -12.10 6.27 9.41
N THR A 163 -13.42 6.21 9.53
CA THR A 163 -14.33 7.20 8.94
C THR A 163 -14.34 8.49 9.77
N PRO A 164 -14.85 9.61 9.21
CA PRO A 164 -14.97 10.86 9.95
C PRO A 164 -15.84 10.80 11.22
N ASN A 165 -16.76 9.83 11.30
CA ASN A 165 -17.58 9.55 12.49
C ASN A 165 -16.94 8.51 13.43
N GLU A 166 -15.63 8.30 13.33
CA GLU A 166 -14.81 7.42 14.18
C GLU A 166 -15.19 5.93 14.12
N LYS A 167 -15.92 5.50 13.09
CA LYS A 167 -16.13 4.08 12.83
C LYS A 167 -14.90 3.47 12.20
N ILE A 168 -14.67 2.22 12.52
CA ILE A 168 -13.57 1.43 11.96
C ILE A 168 -14.14 0.53 10.90
N VAL A 169 -13.57 0.61 9.71
CA VAL A 169 -14.01 -0.14 8.55
C VAL A 169 -12.89 -1.08 8.14
N VAL A 170 -13.16 -2.38 8.14
CA VAL A 170 -12.24 -3.42 7.70
C VAL A 170 -12.71 -3.95 6.36
N LEU A 171 -11.83 -3.88 5.35
CA LEU A 171 -12.01 -4.56 4.08
C LEU A 171 -11.27 -5.89 4.14
N GLY A 172 -11.97 -6.97 3.82
CA GLY A 172 -11.41 -8.31 3.81
C GLY A 172 -11.89 -9.14 2.63
N SER A 173 -11.44 -10.39 2.63
CA SER A 173 -11.87 -11.41 1.68
C SER A 173 -12.41 -12.63 2.42
N TYR A 174 -13.43 -13.25 1.86
CA TYR A 174 -14.09 -14.43 2.40
C TYR A 174 -14.19 -15.50 1.31
N GLN A 175 -13.91 -16.75 1.66
CA GLN A 175 -14.11 -17.92 0.81
C GLN A 175 -14.69 -19.08 1.64
N GLY A 176 -15.93 -19.47 1.35
CA GLY A 176 -16.63 -20.50 2.13
C GLY A 176 -16.13 -21.93 1.89
N ALA A 177 -15.48 -22.20 0.75
CA ALA A 177 -14.83 -23.48 0.45
C ALA A 177 -13.74 -23.34 -0.64
N ILE A 178 -12.79 -24.27 -0.65
CA ILE A 178 -11.55 -24.27 -1.49
C ILE A 178 -11.80 -24.11 -3.00
N ASN A 179 -13.01 -24.42 -3.48
CA ASN A 179 -13.39 -24.26 -4.89
C ASN A 179 -14.59 -23.33 -5.06
N THR A 180 -14.70 -22.29 -4.24
CA THR A 180 -15.69 -21.22 -4.39
C THR A 180 -15.01 -19.89 -4.68
N PRO A 181 -15.71 -18.92 -5.32
CA PRO A 181 -15.14 -17.61 -5.53
C PRO A 181 -14.76 -16.93 -4.21
N GLU A 182 -13.58 -16.31 -4.16
CA GLU A 182 -13.18 -15.44 -3.05
C GLU A 182 -13.86 -14.08 -3.23
N ARG A 183 -14.59 -13.61 -2.21
CA ARG A 183 -15.46 -12.43 -2.28
C ARG A 183 -15.00 -11.34 -1.29
N PRO A 184 -15.13 -10.06 -1.63
CA PRO A 184 -14.92 -8.97 -0.67
C PRO A 184 -15.98 -9.00 0.43
N TYR A 185 -15.59 -8.66 1.65
CA TYR A 185 -16.52 -8.23 2.69
C TYR A 185 -16.05 -6.92 3.31
N ILE A 186 -17.00 -6.16 3.86
CA ILE A 186 -16.71 -5.05 4.76
C ILE A 186 -17.33 -5.36 6.12
N GLU A 187 -16.52 -5.25 7.17
CA GLU A 187 -16.97 -5.25 8.56
C GLU A 187 -16.77 -3.87 9.18
N ILE A 188 -17.81 -3.37 9.83
CA ILE A 188 -17.85 -2.04 10.45
C ILE A 188 -17.95 -2.22 11.95
N PHE A 189 -17.06 -1.53 12.68
CA PHE A 189 -17.05 -1.48 14.13
C PHE A 189 -17.30 -0.06 14.61
N ASP A 190 -17.98 0.06 15.75
CA ASP A 190 -18.07 1.31 16.48
C ASP A 190 -16.71 1.72 17.09
N ALA A 191 -16.64 2.92 17.67
CA ALA A 191 -15.43 3.42 18.33
C ALA A 191 -14.98 2.57 19.54
N ASN A 192 -15.84 1.68 20.06
CA ASN A 192 -15.53 0.75 21.15
C ASN A 192 -15.12 -0.64 20.63
N LEU A 193 -14.90 -0.79 19.32
CA LEU A 193 -14.54 -2.04 18.65
C LEU A 193 -15.65 -3.11 18.71
N THR A 194 -16.91 -2.70 18.82
CA THR A 194 -18.06 -3.59 18.70
C THR A 194 -18.48 -3.68 17.24
N SER A 195 -18.56 -4.91 16.70
CA SER A 195 -19.02 -5.14 15.32
C SER A 195 -20.49 -4.72 15.18
N GLU A 196 -20.76 -3.76 14.29
CA GLU A 196 -22.11 -3.27 13.97
C GLU A 196 -22.68 -4.00 12.75
N THR A 197 -21.85 -4.24 11.74
CA THR A 197 -22.32 -4.74 10.44
C THR A 197 -21.23 -5.53 9.74
N PHE A 198 -21.62 -6.63 9.11
CA PHE A 198 -20.80 -7.44 8.21
C PHE A 198 -21.58 -7.64 6.92
N ILE A 199 -21.04 -7.18 5.79
CA ILE A 199 -21.68 -7.30 4.48
C ILE A 199 -20.69 -7.85 3.47
N GLU A 200 -21.12 -8.84 2.70
CA GLU A 200 -20.42 -9.34 1.53
C GLU A 200 -20.76 -8.52 0.28
N TYR A 201 -19.76 -8.26 -0.55
CA TYR A 201 -19.87 -7.37 -1.70
C TYR A 201 -19.44 -8.10 -2.98
N ALA A 202 -20.34 -8.83 -3.61
CA ALA A 202 -20.09 -9.46 -4.90
C ALA A 202 -21.31 -9.30 -5.83
N ALA A 203 -21.07 -8.76 -7.04
CA ALA A 203 -22.11 -8.66 -8.08
C ALA A 203 -22.08 -9.83 -9.06
N LEU A 204 -20.96 -10.55 -9.13
CA LEU A 204 -20.70 -11.62 -10.08
C LEU A 204 -20.17 -12.85 -9.35
N GLU A 205 -20.47 -14.02 -9.89
CA GLU A 205 -19.90 -15.31 -9.49
C GLU A 205 -18.45 -15.46 -10.00
N ARG A 206 -17.56 -14.61 -9.48
CA ARG A 206 -16.14 -14.48 -9.85
C ARG A 206 -15.29 -14.25 -8.62
N SER A 207 -14.00 -14.57 -8.71
CA SER A 207 -13.07 -14.29 -7.61
C SER A 207 -12.59 -12.84 -7.67
N TYR A 208 -12.44 -12.23 -6.50
CA TYR A 208 -11.99 -10.87 -6.31
C TYR A 208 -10.67 -10.86 -5.53
N LYS A 209 -9.73 -10.03 -5.96
CA LYS A 209 -8.53 -9.70 -5.20
C LYS A 209 -8.57 -8.22 -4.87
N ASN A 210 -8.77 -7.90 -3.60
CA ASN A 210 -8.90 -6.51 -3.15
C ASN A 210 -7.54 -5.82 -3.06
N ALA A 211 -7.54 -4.52 -3.35
CA ALA A 211 -6.42 -3.63 -3.05
C ALA A 211 -6.23 -3.51 -1.53
N LYS A 212 -5.04 -3.10 -1.11
CA LYS A 212 -4.68 -3.00 0.32
C LYS A 212 -5.18 -1.71 1.01
N SER A 213 -6.09 -0.99 0.39
CA SER A 213 -6.66 0.25 0.91
C SER A 213 -8.15 0.36 0.62
N ILE A 214 -8.86 0.95 1.58
CA ILE A 214 -10.28 1.34 1.51
C ILE A 214 -10.40 2.75 2.09
N HIS A 215 -11.26 3.58 1.51
CA HIS A 215 -11.41 4.98 1.93
C HIS A 215 -12.87 5.39 2.09
N PRO A 216 -13.19 6.29 3.04
CA PRO A 216 -14.49 6.93 3.10
C PRO A 216 -14.63 8.03 2.04
N ILE A 217 -15.83 8.16 1.47
CA ILE A 217 -16.25 9.21 0.54
C ILE A 217 -17.67 9.67 0.89
N GLY A 218 -17.79 10.69 1.75
CA GLY A 218 -19.07 11.06 2.33
C GLY A 218 -19.63 9.91 3.20
N GLU A 219 -20.85 9.46 2.91
CA GLU A 219 -21.48 8.27 3.55
C GLU A 219 -21.12 6.95 2.84
N ASN A 220 -20.26 6.99 1.82
CA ASN A 220 -19.90 5.83 1.02
C ASN A 220 -18.47 5.36 1.35
N LEU A 221 -18.14 4.17 0.89
CA LEU A 221 -16.83 3.55 0.95
C LEU A 221 -16.38 3.23 -0.47
N ILE A 222 -15.09 3.43 -0.75
CA ILE A 222 -14.45 3.15 -2.03
C ILE A 222 -13.21 2.28 -1.83
N TRP A 223 -13.05 1.28 -2.68
CA TRP A 223 -11.82 0.49 -2.80
C TRP A 223 -11.62 0.05 -4.25
N ALA A 224 -10.51 -0.62 -4.56
CA ALA A 224 -10.27 -1.23 -5.85
C ALA A 224 -10.15 -2.75 -5.70
N SER A 225 -10.61 -3.51 -6.70
CA SER A 225 -10.46 -4.96 -6.76
C SER A 225 -10.11 -5.40 -8.17
N ALA A 226 -9.25 -6.41 -8.29
CA ALA A 226 -9.13 -7.19 -9.52
C ALA A 226 -10.22 -8.26 -9.49
N ILE A 227 -10.90 -8.46 -10.62
CA ILE A 227 -11.93 -9.49 -10.75
C ILE A 227 -11.48 -10.48 -11.83
N ALA A 228 -11.36 -11.74 -11.44
CA ALA A 228 -10.97 -12.82 -12.33
C ALA A 228 -12.12 -13.18 -13.29
N LEU A 229 -11.82 -13.32 -14.58
CA LEU A 229 -12.82 -13.76 -15.58
C LEU A 229 -13.21 -15.22 -15.39
N GLU A 230 -12.28 -16.01 -14.86
CA GLU A 230 -12.43 -17.40 -14.46
C GLU A 230 -12.33 -17.51 -12.94
N GLN A 231 -12.98 -18.51 -12.37
CA GLN A 231 -12.95 -18.71 -10.93
C GLN A 231 -11.52 -18.99 -10.45
N GLN A 232 -11.08 -18.22 -9.44
CA GLN A 232 -9.76 -18.32 -8.81
C GLN A 232 -8.54 -18.16 -9.75
N ASN A 233 -8.75 -17.85 -11.03
CA ASN A 233 -7.68 -17.70 -12.01
C ASN A 233 -7.51 -16.23 -12.41
N PHE A 234 -6.48 -15.59 -11.86
CA PHE A 234 -6.13 -14.20 -12.15
C PHE A 234 -5.17 -14.06 -13.34
N ASP A 235 -4.99 -15.07 -14.19
CA ASP A 235 -4.31 -14.92 -15.48
C ASP A 235 -5.13 -14.06 -16.44
N PHE A 236 -6.44 -14.03 -16.25
CA PHE A 236 -7.38 -13.15 -16.94
C PHE A 236 -8.20 -12.39 -15.92
N SER A 237 -7.89 -11.11 -15.74
CA SER A 237 -8.58 -10.27 -14.76
C SER A 237 -8.69 -8.84 -15.24
N TYR A 238 -9.68 -8.14 -14.70
CA TYR A 238 -9.96 -6.75 -14.99
C TYR A 238 -10.04 -5.95 -13.67
N ALA A 239 -9.77 -4.66 -13.74
CA ALA A 239 -9.81 -3.80 -12.56
C ALA A 239 -11.22 -3.24 -12.37
N SER A 240 -11.66 -3.17 -11.12
CA SER A 240 -12.94 -2.62 -10.70
C SER A 240 -12.75 -1.66 -9.52
N VAL A 241 -13.52 -0.58 -9.49
CA VAL A 241 -13.57 0.36 -8.37
C VAL A 241 -15.02 0.41 -7.85
N PRO A 242 -15.34 -0.40 -6.83
CA PRO A 242 -16.62 -0.32 -6.14
C PRO A 242 -16.79 0.95 -5.32
N VAL A 243 -18.01 1.48 -5.32
CA VAL A 243 -18.47 2.50 -4.39
C VAL A 243 -19.77 2.03 -3.77
N VAL A 244 -19.78 1.92 -2.44
CA VAL A 244 -20.93 1.38 -1.71
C VAL A 244 -21.31 2.30 -0.56
N LYS A 245 -22.61 2.44 -0.31
CA LYS A 245 -23.06 3.14 0.90
C LYS A 245 -22.66 2.32 2.13
N GLU A 246 -22.18 3.01 3.17
CA GLU A 246 -21.86 2.38 4.46
C GLU A 246 -23.07 1.56 4.96
N GLY A 247 -22.84 0.28 5.28
CA GLY A 247 -23.90 -0.62 5.76
C GLY A 247 -24.93 -1.05 4.70
N SER A 248 -24.64 -0.86 3.40
CA SER A 248 -25.53 -1.25 2.31
C SER A 248 -24.98 -2.41 1.49
N VAL A 249 -25.82 -3.09 0.70
CA VAL A 249 -25.36 -4.13 -0.23
C VAL A 249 -24.72 -3.51 -1.48
N PHE A 250 -23.96 -4.31 -2.23
CA PHE A 250 -23.30 -3.86 -3.46
C PHE A 250 -24.31 -3.33 -4.49
N THR A 251 -24.09 -2.11 -4.99
CA THR A 251 -25.02 -1.43 -5.93
C THR A 251 -24.43 -1.17 -7.31
N GLY A 252 -23.11 -1.26 -7.48
CA GLY A 252 -22.44 -1.03 -8.76
C GLY A 252 -20.95 -0.76 -8.60
N ASN A 253 -20.23 -0.74 -9.72
CA ASN A 253 -18.82 -0.35 -9.79
C ASN A 253 -18.53 0.23 -11.18
N THR A 254 -17.41 0.93 -11.31
CA THR A 254 -16.78 1.16 -12.62
C THR A 254 -15.63 0.18 -12.81
N SER A 255 -15.33 -0.18 -14.06
CA SER A 255 -14.33 -1.21 -14.37
C SER A 255 -13.60 -0.91 -15.67
N ILE A 256 -12.33 -1.34 -15.77
CA ILE A 256 -11.51 -1.26 -16.99
C ILE A 256 -10.94 -2.64 -17.33
N GLY A 257 -10.78 -2.91 -18.63
CA GLY A 257 -10.26 -4.18 -19.13
C GLY A 257 -11.30 -5.30 -19.24
N VAL A 258 -12.60 -5.00 -19.07
CA VAL A 258 -13.68 -6.00 -19.19
C VAL A 258 -13.78 -6.57 -20.61
N ASN A 259 -13.53 -5.73 -21.62
CA ASN A 259 -13.69 -6.07 -23.03
C ASN A 259 -12.36 -6.37 -23.74
N THR A 260 -11.23 -6.36 -23.03
CA THR A 260 -9.98 -6.76 -23.67
C THR A 260 -10.06 -8.26 -23.97
N PRO A 261 -9.81 -8.70 -25.21
CA PRO A 261 -9.79 -10.12 -25.55
C PRO A 261 -8.89 -10.82 -24.54
N LEU A 262 -9.22 -12.06 -24.16
CA LEU A 262 -8.57 -12.93 -23.15
C LEU A 262 -7.02 -12.98 -23.26
N ALA A 263 -6.35 -11.86 -23.05
CA ALA A 263 -4.98 -11.60 -23.50
C ALA A 263 -4.26 -10.63 -22.56
N GLN A 264 -4.87 -10.29 -21.41
CA GLN A 264 -4.17 -9.58 -20.33
C GLN A 264 -4.73 -9.91 -18.94
N SER A 265 -3.91 -9.66 -17.93
CA SER A 265 -4.26 -9.64 -16.51
C SER A 265 -4.09 -8.22 -15.97
N LEU A 266 -5.14 -7.66 -15.36
CA LEU A 266 -5.09 -6.39 -14.63
C LEU A 266 -5.27 -6.65 -13.14
N ARG A 267 -4.19 -6.51 -12.39
CA ARG A 267 -4.18 -6.60 -10.93
C ARG A 267 -4.09 -5.20 -10.36
N VAL A 268 -4.95 -4.85 -9.41
CA VAL A 268 -4.86 -3.61 -8.65
C VAL A 268 -4.33 -3.93 -7.26
N ASP A 269 -3.42 -3.10 -6.76
CA ASP A 269 -2.70 -3.36 -5.52
C ASP A 269 -2.96 -2.27 -4.47
N ASP A 270 -3.17 -1.01 -4.88
CA ASP A 270 -3.46 0.10 -3.96
C ASP A 270 -4.34 1.18 -4.60
N ILE A 271 -5.09 1.89 -3.76
CA ILE A 271 -5.91 3.05 -4.11
C ILE A 271 -5.71 4.11 -3.02
N GLN A 272 -5.44 5.35 -3.41
CA GLN A 272 -5.33 6.47 -2.46
C GLN A 272 -6.06 7.72 -2.96
N PRO A 273 -6.63 8.53 -2.07
CA PRO A 273 -7.19 9.81 -2.44
C PRO A 273 -6.09 10.77 -2.90
N ALA A 274 -6.42 11.66 -3.83
CA ALA A 274 -5.65 12.88 -4.02
C ALA A 274 -5.70 13.72 -2.73
N LYS A 275 -4.64 14.49 -2.43
CA LYS A 275 -4.61 15.33 -1.22
C LYS A 275 -5.59 16.51 -1.29
N PHE A 276 -5.94 16.98 -2.48
CA PHE A 276 -6.97 18.01 -2.65
C PHE A 276 -8.34 17.38 -2.82
N GLN A 277 -9.31 17.86 -2.03
CA GLN A 277 -10.69 17.42 -2.11
C GLN A 277 -11.26 17.63 -3.51
N GLY A 278 -12.08 16.68 -3.96
CA GLY A 278 -12.72 16.73 -5.28
C GLY A 278 -11.86 16.22 -6.43
N LEU A 279 -10.56 15.98 -6.24
CA LEU A 279 -9.69 15.43 -7.28
C LEU A 279 -9.72 13.88 -7.35
N GLY A 280 -10.64 13.22 -6.65
CA GLY A 280 -10.80 11.76 -6.74
C GLY A 280 -9.63 10.95 -6.23
N PHE A 281 -9.43 9.78 -6.83
CA PHE A 281 -8.50 8.75 -6.35
C PHE A 281 -7.53 8.35 -7.46
N GLY A 282 -6.32 7.98 -7.08
CA GLY A 282 -5.38 7.27 -7.93
C GLY A 282 -5.39 5.78 -7.57
N VAL A 283 -5.33 4.93 -8.59
CA VAL A 283 -5.23 3.48 -8.46
C VAL A 283 -3.93 3.04 -9.13
N VAL A 284 -3.18 2.17 -8.46
CA VAL A 284 -1.98 1.54 -8.99
C VAL A 284 -2.12 0.03 -9.00
N GLY A 285 -1.46 -0.60 -9.96
CA GLY A 285 -1.41 -2.04 -10.03
C GLY A 285 -0.42 -2.53 -11.08
N THR A 286 -0.66 -3.74 -11.55
CA THR A 286 0.18 -4.44 -12.52
C THR A 286 -0.68 -4.93 -13.69
N ARG A 287 -0.25 -4.62 -14.92
CA ARG A 287 -0.83 -5.14 -16.17
C ARG A 287 0.14 -6.13 -16.80
N SER A 288 -0.26 -7.38 -16.94
CA SER A 288 0.59 -8.43 -17.53
C SER A 288 -0.07 -9.15 -18.70
N ASN A 289 0.75 -9.83 -19.51
CA ASN A 289 0.23 -10.87 -20.41
C ASN A 289 -0.39 -12.02 -19.59
N PRO A 290 -1.30 -12.82 -20.17
CA PRO A 290 -1.84 -14.02 -19.51
C PRO A 290 -0.75 -15.07 -19.48
N ASN A 291 -0.49 -15.64 -18.30
CA ASN A 291 0.73 -16.36 -17.86
C ASN A 291 1.69 -15.52 -16.99
N GLY A 292 1.50 -14.20 -16.93
CA GLY A 292 2.26 -13.30 -16.06
C GLY A 292 3.72 -13.05 -16.46
N THR A 293 4.21 -13.49 -17.63
CA THR A 293 5.66 -13.45 -17.94
C THR A 293 6.24 -12.05 -18.14
N ASN A 294 5.40 -11.09 -18.50
CA ASN A 294 5.77 -9.72 -18.88
C ASN A 294 4.72 -8.78 -18.32
N ALA A 295 5.14 -7.70 -17.66
CA ALA A 295 4.21 -6.81 -16.97
C ALA A 295 4.70 -5.37 -16.92
N ASN A 296 3.76 -4.42 -16.99
CA ASN A 296 3.97 -3.00 -16.72
C ASN A 296 3.24 -2.60 -15.44
N ILE A 297 3.73 -1.53 -14.81
CA ILE A 297 2.98 -0.82 -13.78
C ILE A 297 1.82 -0.10 -14.45
N ILE A 298 0.59 -0.29 -13.99
CA ILE A 298 -0.57 0.47 -14.48
C ILE A 298 -0.98 1.52 -13.45
N PHE A 299 -1.36 2.69 -13.95
CA PHE A 299 -2.01 3.75 -13.20
C PHE A 299 -3.29 4.18 -13.90
N PHE A 300 -4.31 4.52 -13.13
CA PHE A 300 -5.47 5.26 -13.60
C PHE A 300 -6.11 6.00 -12.43
N ARG A 301 -6.98 6.94 -12.73
CA ARG A 301 -7.73 7.70 -11.73
C ARG A 301 -9.21 7.38 -11.76
N THR A 302 -9.85 7.73 -10.67
CA THR A 302 -11.28 8.00 -10.64
C THR A 302 -11.54 9.47 -10.35
N ASP A 303 -12.75 9.92 -10.66
CA ASP A 303 -13.29 11.15 -10.09
C ASP A 303 -13.57 11.00 -8.57
N ALA A 304 -14.12 12.05 -7.97
CA ALA A 304 -14.48 12.08 -6.54
C ALA A 304 -15.63 11.14 -6.16
N GLN A 305 -16.38 10.64 -7.14
CA GLN A 305 -17.51 9.74 -6.96
C GLN A 305 -17.13 8.28 -7.25
N GLY A 306 -15.87 8.01 -7.63
CA GLY A 306 -15.35 6.67 -7.92
C GLY A 306 -15.62 6.19 -9.33
N SER A 307 -15.98 7.07 -10.26
CA SER A 307 -16.04 6.74 -11.68
C SER A 307 -14.65 6.82 -12.31
N ILE A 308 -14.21 5.73 -12.95
CA ILE A 308 -12.90 5.68 -13.62
C ILE A 308 -12.84 6.68 -14.79
N ASP A 309 -11.75 7.44 -14.84
CA ASP A 309 -11.39 8.29 -15.97
C ASP A 309 -10.38 7.54 -16.86
N GLU A 310 -10.88 6.91 -17.92
CA GLU A 310 -10.07 6.11 -18.84
C GLU A 310 -8.99 6.93 -19.56
N THR A 311 -9.13 8.26 -19.64
CA THR A 311 -8.13 9.13 -20.27
C THR A 311 -6.83 9.23 -19.46
N THR A 312 -6.87 8.82 -18.20
CA THR A 312 -5.72 8.84 -17.29
C THR A 312 -4.94 7.52 -17.24
N ILE A 313 -5.42 6.49 -17.96
CA ILE A 313 -4.78 5.18 -17.97
C ILE A 313 -3.39 5.29 -18.59
N ASN A 314 -2.38 4.94 -17.81
CA ASN A 314 -1.00 4.87 -18.26
C ASN A 314 -0.33 3.58 -17.77
N TYR A 315 0.63 3.11 -18.57
CA TYR A 315 1.37 1.88 -18.33
C TYR A 315 2.85 2.22 -18.35
N PHE A 316 3.58 1.95 -17.28
CA PHE A 316 4.97 2.34 -17.14
C PHE A 316 5.87 1.11 -17.17
N ASP A 317 6.80 1.11 -18.12
CA ASP A 317 7.93 0.19 -18.16
C ASP A 317 9.09 0.78 -17.35
N ALA A 318 9.53 0.06 -16.31
CA ALA A 318 10.53 0.55 -15.37
C ALA A 318 11.95 0.63 -15.95
N ILE A 319 12.25 -0.11 -17.01
CA ILE A 319 13.58 -0.15 -17.66
C ILE A 319 13.64 0.85 -18.82
N SER A 320 12.67 0.80 -19.72
CA SER A 320 12.69 1.64 -20.92
C SER A 320 12.21 3.06 -20.66
N GLY A 321 11.41 3.25 -19.60
CA GLY A 321 10.72 4.50 -19.33
C GLY A 321 9.55 4.76 -20.28
N GLU A 322 9.20 3.79 -21.14
CA GLU A 322 8.06 3.91 -22.04
C GLU A 322 6.74 3.92 -21.26
N THR A 323 5.79 4.71 -21.77
CA THR A 323 4.46 4.89 -21.18
C THR A 323 3.37 4.27 -22.07
N THR A 324 3.51 3.01 -22.47
CA THR A 324 2.62 2.36 -23.46
C THR A 324 2.05 1.03 -22.97
N GLU A 325 0.89 0.63 -23.51
CA GLU A 325 0.22 -0.62 -23.12
C GLU A 325 1.06 -1.89 -23.40
N THR A 326 2.01 -1.82 -24.34
CA THR A 326 2.91 -2.92 -24.68
C THR A 326 3.67 -3.41 -23.45
N THR A 327 3.54 -4.70 -23.10
CA THR A 327 4.21 -5.25 -21.91
C THR A 327 5.73 -5.17 -22.03
N SER A 328 6.39 -4.75 -20.95
CA SER A 328 7.83 -4.75 -20.74
C SER A 328 8.45 -6.12 -21.01
N SER A 329 9.73 -6.15 -21.36
CA SER A 329 10.50 -7.41 -21.50
C SER A 329 10.74 -8.13 -20.17
N ILE A 330 10.39 -7.51 -19.05
CA ILE A 330 10.46 -8.04 -17.69
C ILE A 330 9.11 -7.84 -16.96
N GLN A 331 9.08 -8.17 -15.67
CA GLN A 331 7.91 -7.94 -14.82
C GLN A 331 8.12 -6.67 -14.00
N ASP A 332 7.28 -5.66 -14.25
CA ASP A 332 7.20 -4.44 -13.46
C ASP A 332 5.93 -4.47 -12.60
N TYR A 333 6.08 -4.38 -11.28
CA TYR A 333 5.00 -4.50 -10.31
C TYR A 333 4.68 -3.16 -9.66
N GLY A 334 3.46 -2.66 -9.85
CA GLY A 334 2.97 -1.46 -9.18
C GLY A 334 2.28 -1.84 -7.88
N THR A 335 2.83 -1.45 -6.73
CA THR A 335 2.38 -2.00 -5.44
C THR A 335 1.79 -0.98 -4.50
N ALA A 336 2.22 0.28 -4.53
CA ALA A 336 1.77 1.30 -3.58
C ALA A 336 1.62 2.67 -4.26
N ILE A 337 0.70 3.48 -3.76
CA ILE A 337 0.48 4.84 -4.25
C ILE A 337 0.34 5.81 -3.08
N SER A 338 0.64 7.08 -3.31
CA SER A 338 0.31 8.20 -2.41
C SER A 338 -0.08 9.41 -3.24
N GLY A 339 -1.18 10.06 -2.86
CA GLY A 339 -1.42 11.45 -3.27
C GLY A 339 -0.36 12.37 -2.65
N THR A 340 -0.03 13.44 -3.36
CA THR A 340 0.98 14.43 -2.93
C THR A 340 0.39 15.82 -2.81
N SER A 341 1.06 16.69 -2.05
CA SER A 341 0.57 18.02 -1.67
C SER A 341 0.53 19.01 -2.83
N ASP A 342 1.20 18.68 -3.93
CA ASP A 342 1.12 19.37 -5.22
C ASP A 342 -0.07 18.91 -6.08
N GLY A 343 -0.95 18.05 -5.56
CA GLY A 343 -2.17 17.57 -6.23
C GLY A 343 -1.97 16.39 -7.16
N LYS A 344 -0.77 15.83 -7.20
CA LYS A 344 -0.35 14.72 -8.06
C LYS A 344 -0.37 13.38 -7.30
N PHE A 345 0.18 12.34 -7.93
CA PHE A 345 0.42 11.05 -7.28
C PHE A 345 1.87 10.60 -7.46
N VAL A 346 2.37 9.86 -6.46
CA VAL A 346 3.59 9.05 -6.59
C VAL A 346 3.22 7.59 -6.41
N LEU A 347 3.65 6.78 -7.36
CA LEU A 347 3.56 5.32 -7.37
C LEU A 347 4.90 4.76 -6.90
N ALA A 348 4.85 3.63 -6.21
CA ALA A 348 6.01 2.84 -5.90
C ALA A 348 5.76 1.38 -6.29
N GLY A 349 6.81 0.76 -6.76
CA GLY A 349 6.80 -0.60 -7.26
C GLY A 349 8.19 -1.19 -7.22
N HIS A 350 8.34 -2.34 -7.86
CA HIS A 350 9.62 -2.96 -8.10
C HIS A 350 9.59 -3.68 -9.43
N TYR A 351 10.74 -3.88 -10.04
CA TYR A 351 10.85 -4.61 -11.29
C TYR A 351 11.88 -5.73 -11.17
N VAL A 352 11.62 -6.84 -11.84
CA VAL A 352 12.50 -8.02 -11.79
C VAL A 352 13.74 -7.76 -12.62
N THR A 353 14.89 -7.68 -11.95
CA THR A 353 16.20 -7.62 -12.58
C THR A 353 16.86 -8.99 -12.59
N ASN A 354 17.75 -9.20 -13.56
CA ASN A 354 18.77 -10.24 -13.43
C ASN A 354 20.11 -9.57 -13.12
N THR A 355 21.08 -10.33 -12.63
CA THR A 355 22.43 -9.84 -12.29
C THR A 355 23.20 -9.26 -13.50
N GLN A 356 22.64 -9.33 -14.72
CA GLN A 356 23.20 -8.70 -15.92
C GLN A 356 22.57 -7.34 -16.26
N LYS A 357 21.46 -6.95 -15.62
CA LYS A 357 20.71 -5.71 -15.93
C LYS A 357 20.36 -4.83 -14.72
N GLY A 358 20.63 -5.26 -13.48
CA GLY A 358 20.39 -4.47 -12.25
C GLY A 358 21.43 -4.72 -11.16
N ASN A 359 21.23 -4.10 -9.98
CA ASN A 359 22.13 -4.26 -8.82
C ASN A 359 21.78 -5.47 -7.94
N GLY A 360 20.68 -6.16 -8.23
CA GLY A 360 20.17 -7.32 -7.50
C GLY A 360 19.17 -8.15 -8.31
N LEU A 361 18.24 -8.83 -7.63
CA LEU A 361 17.14 -9.57 -8.28
C LEU A 361 15.88 -8.72 -8.49
N ASN A 362 15.62 -7.72 -7.64
CA ASN A 362 14.54 -6.75 -7.79
C ASN A 362 15.03 -5.37 -7.31
N ASP A 363 14.76 -4.31 -8.07
CA ASP A 363 15.05 -2.92 -7.70
C ASP A 363 13.74 -2.12 -7.54
N ILE A 364 13.73 -1.10 -6.67
CA ILE A 364 12.56 -0.22 -6.46
C ILE A 364 12.44 0.74 -7.64
N VAL A 365 11.21 0.98 -8.10
CA VAL A 365 10.88 2.07 -9.01
C VAL A 365 9.87 3.01 -8.36
N LEU A 366 10.16 4.31 -8.43
CA LEU A 366 9.29 5.40 -8.04
C LEU A 366 8.84 6.14 -9.30
N ILE A 367 7.54 6.39 -9.43
CA ILE A 367 6.96 7.06 -10.59
C ILE A 367 6.09 8.19 -10.08
N LYS A 368 6.41 9.43 -10.44
CA LYS A 368 5.51 10.55 -10.25
C LYS A 368 4.70 10.74 -11.51
N VAL A 369 3.39 10.87 -11.33
CA VAL A 369 2.44 11.12 -12.40
C VAL A 369 1.73 12.44 -12.18
N GLU A 370 1.48 13.15 -13.27
CA GLU A 370 0.64 14.33 -13.30
C GLU A 370 -0.83 13.97 -13.05
N LEU A 371 -1.69 14.98 -12.86
CA LEU A 371 -3.12 14.77 -12.60
C LEU A 371 -3.82 14.03 -13.76
N ASN A 372 -3.36 14.20 -14.99
CA ASN A 372 -3.86 13.53 -16.18
C ASN A 372 -3.25 12.13 -16.39
N GLY A 373 -2.40 11.65 -15.46
CA GLY A 373 -1.72 10.35 -15.54
C GLY A 373 -0.41 10.34 -16.34
N GLU A 374 -0.04 11.45 -16.98
CA GLU A 374 1.23 11.55 -17.70
C GLU A 374 2.44 11.43 -16.76
N LEU A 375 3.54 10.87 -17.27
CA LEU A 375 4.79 10.74 -16.52
C LEU A 375 5.39 12.11 -16.22
N ALA A 376 5.56 12.42 -14.93
CA ALA A 376 6.33 13.59 -14.49
C ALA A 376 7.82 13.25 -14.33
N TRP A 377 8.10 12.16 -13.60
CA TRP A 377 9.45 11.60 -13.47
C TRP A 377 9.40 10.14 -13.06
N MET A 378 10.46 9.40 -13.38
CA MET A 378 10.69 8.03 -12.95
C MET A 378 12.10 7.91 -12.35
N LYS A 379 12.22 7.21 -11.22
CA LYS A 379 13.49 7.01 -10.51
C LYS A 379 13.58 5.57 -10.03
N THR A 380 14.78 5.02 -10.04
CA THR A 380 15.05 3.69 -9.49
C THR A 380 15.94 3.80 -8.26
N ILE A 381 15.66 2.97 -7.26
CA ILE A 381 16.43 2.89 -6.02
C ILE A 381 16.67 1.40 -5.75
N GLY A 382 17.92 0.97 -5.69
CA GLY A 382 18.24 -0.45 -5.58
C GLY A 382 19.57 -0.67 -4.89
N GLY A 383 19.68 -1.83 -4.23
CA GLY A 383 20.88 -2.28 -3.55
C GLY A 383 21.39 -3.61 -4.12
N SER A 384 22.21 -4.29 -3.33
CA SER A 384 22.69 -5.64 -3.67
C SER A 384 21.67 -6.76 -3.39
N GLY A 385 20.45 -6.40 -2.96
CA GLY A 385 19.44 -7.33 -2.48
C GLY A 385 18.31 -7.55 -3.47
N SER A 386 17.19 -8.03 -2.97
CA SER A 386 15.92 -8.05 -3.69
C SER A 386 14.96 -7.17 -2.93
N GLU A 387 14.66 -6.00 -3.49
CA GLU A 387 13.80 -5.01 -2.86
C GLU A 387 12.35 -5.10 -3.38
N THR A 388 11.39 -5.17 -2.46
CA THR A 388 9.96 -5.08 -2.76
C THR A 388 9.32 -3.98 -1.91
N VAL A 389 8.41 -3.19 -2.49
CA VAL A 389 7.76 -2.07 -1.79
C VAL A 389 6.40 -2.48 -1.25
N SER A 390 6.18 -2.20 0.04
CA SER A 390 4.89 -2.42 0.71
C SER A 390 4.12 -1.12 0.92
N THR A 391 4.77 0.04 1.04
CA THR A 391 4.06 1.31 1.28
C THR A 391 4.86 2.50 0.75
N ILE A 392 4.13 3.50 0.24
CA ILE A 392 4.63 4.86 0.02
C ILE A 392 3.68 5.87 0.67
N ARG A 393 4.22 6.88 1.37
CA ARG A 393 3.46 7.99 1.97
C ARG A 393 4.22 9.30 1.84
N GLU A 394 3.55 10.36 1.45
CA GLU A 394 4.14 11.72 1.55
C GLU A 394 4.22 12.16 3.01
N THR A 395 5.39 12.61 3.44
CA THR A 395 5.66 13.13 4.79
C THR A 395 5.29 14.62 4.92
N GLU A 396 5.27 15.14 6.15
CA GLU A 396 4.90 16.54 6.44
C GLU A 396 5.82 17.55 5.74
N ASP A 397 7.09 17.20 5.54
CA ASP A 397 8.09 17.99 4.80
C ASP A 397 8.10 17.71 3.30
N TYR A 398 7.00 17.16 2.77
CA TYR A 398 6.77 16.80 1.37
C TYR A 398 7.69 15.70 0.82
N GLY A 399 8.55 15.14 1.65
CA GLY A 399 9.35 13.96 1.32
C GLY A 399 8.48 12.72 1.11
N LEU A 400 9.09 11.63 0.66
CA LEU A 400 8.41 10.35 0.48
C LEU A 400 9.00 9.32 1.43
N LEU A 401 8.15 8.77 2.30
CA LEU A 401 8.45 7.58 3.09
C LEU A 401 8.13 6.36 2.24
N ILE A 402 9.12 5.52 1.97
CA ILE A 402 8.98 4.22 1.31
C ILE A 402 9.35 3.13 2.32
N CYS A 403 8.45 2.18 2.50
CA CYS A 403 8.65 0.99 3.33
C CYS A 403 8.58 -0.26 2.45
N GLY A 404 9.42 -1.24 2.75
CA GLY A 404 9.48 -2.47 1.99
C GLY A 404 10.41 -3.52 2.58
N THR A 405 10.56 -4.62 1.87
CA THR A 405 11.43 -5.73 2.26
C THR A 405 12.65 -5.74 1.36
N ASN A 406 13.83 -5.90 1.96
CA ASN A 406 15.05 -6.25 1.26
C ASN A 406 15.45 -7.68 1.63
N VAL A 407 15.67 -8.54 0.65
CA VAL A 407 16.17 -9.91 0.85
C VAL A 407 17.64 -10.00 0.41
N ILE A 408 18.53 -10.29 1.36
CA ILE A 408 19.95 -10.57 1.08
C ILE A 408 20.24 -12.00 1.56
N GLY A 409 20.78 -12.86 0.68
CA GLY A 409 21.13 -14.24 1.03
C GLY A 409 19.95 -15.07 1.54
N GLY A 410 18.72 -14.76 1.11
CA GLY A 410 17.50 -15.43 1.56
C GLY A 410 16.97 -14.96 2.93
N VAL A 411 17.56 -13.92 3.52
CA VAL A 411 17.11 -13.36 4.80
C VAL A 411 16.41 -12.02 4.56
N PRO A 412 15.08 -11.94 4.75
CA PRO A 412 14.35 -10.67 4.61
C PRO A 412 14.64 -9.72 5.78
N SER A 413 14.75 -8.43 5.48
CA SER A 413 14.78 -7.34 6.46
C SER A 413 13.89 -6.20 5.97
N ILE A 414 13.29 -5.45 6.91
CA ILE A 414 12.50 -4.28 6.57
C ILE A 414 13.43 -3.12 6.24
N PHE A 415 13.14 -2.34 5.22
CA PHE A 415 13.76 -1.03 5.00
C PHE A 415 12.76 0.10 5.17
N LEU A 416 13.27 1.25 5.61
CA LEU A 416 12.64 2.55 5.41
C LEU A 416 13.57 3.44 4.62
N ILE A 417 13.06 4.02 3.55
CA ILE A 417 13.73 5.04 2.76
C ILE A 417 12.90 6.31 2.89
N LYS A 418 13.54 7.44 3.17
CA LYS A 418 12.91 8.75 3.07
C LYS A 418 13.63 9.59 2.05
N THR A 419 12.93 10.01 1.01
CA THR A 419 13.44 10.93 -0.01
C THR A 419 12.94 12.35 0.24
N ASP A 420 13.46 13.31 -0.52
CA ASP A 420 12.80 14.60 -0.67
C ASP A 420 11.57 14.51 -1.57
N ALA A 421 10.90 15.64 -1.82
CA ALA A 421 9.69 15.73 -2.64
C ALA A 421 9.90 15.33 -4.11
N ASN A 422 11.15 15.34 -4.59
CA ASN A 422 11.49 14.94 -5.96
C ASN A 422 11.96 13.48 -6.01
N GLY A 423 11.81 12.70 -4.94
CA GLY A 423 12.28 11.32 -4.92
C GLY A 423 13.80 11.18 -4.82
N GLU A 424 14.53 12.21 -4.35
CA GLU A 424 15.98 12.20 -4.25
C GLU A 424 16.46 11.95 -2.82
N LEU A 425 17.59 11.26 -2.71
CA LEU A 425 18.35 11.10 -1.47
C LEU A 425 19.40 12.21 -1.39
N LYS A 426 19.31 13.07 -0.37
CA LYS A 426 20.27 14.15 -0.13
C LYS A 426 21.32 13.70 0.88
N ASN A 427 22.58 13.91 0.52
CA ASN A 427 23.74 13.63 1.38
C ASN A 427 24.04 14.79 2.32
#